data_AF-A0A8J5KSC3-F1
#
_entry.id   AF-A0A8J5KSC3-F1
#
_cell.length_a   1.000
_cell.length_b   1.000
_cell.length_c   1.000
_cell.angle_alpha   90.00
_cell.angle_beta   90.00
_cell.angle_gamma   90.00
#
_symmetry.space_group_name_H-M   'P 1'
#
loop_
_entity.id
_entity.type
_entity.pdbx_description
1 polymer ?
#
loop_
_entity_poly.entity_id
_entity_poly.type
_entity_poly.pdbx_seq_one_letter_code
_entity_poly.pdbx_strand_id
1 'polypeptide(L)'
;MWWPYNLVQVSLFRALHEKEEAAKGGLTRNQFFTVAFLCSFAYYVFPGYLFSMLTSLSWVCWVFPSSILAQQLGSGLYGLGLGAVGLDWSTVSSYLGSPLASPWFATANVAVGFVLIMYIITPIGYWLDFYKAKSFPIFSDGLFTSTGQRYNISGIIDPNFHLDIDAYEKNGPLYLSTFFAGNYGVGFASLTATISHVLLFHGREIWQMSKSAFKDQKMDIHTRLMSRYKQVPQWWFIAILVANMAFTIFACEYYIDQLQLPWWGVLLACSIAFFFTLPVGIITATTNKTPGLNVITEYIIGYLYPGRPVANMCFKVYGFISMKQALMFLQDFKLGHYMKIPPRTMFMAQVVGTLIAAFVYLSTAWWLMETIPDICNKSLLSPESPWTCPGDHVFYDASVIWGLIGPRRIFGNLGTYAAINWFFLVGAVGPLLVWLAHRAFPDKEWIRLINMPILIGATGDMPPATAVNYTTWILVGFLSGYVVYRYRRDWWKRHNYVLSGALDAGLAFMAVLIYLCLELENVSLRWWGNELDGCPLASCPTAPGVVVEGCPVLR
;
A
#
# COMPACT_ATOMS: atom_id res chain seq x y z
N MET A 1 -21.50 -9.75 0.78
CA MET A 1 -20.52 -8.78 1.29
C MET A 1 -20.75 -7.43 0.61
N TRP A 2 -20.66 -6.35 1.38
CA TRP A 2 -20.59 -4.97 0.87
C TRP A 2 -19.18 -4.66 0.36
N TRP A 3 -18.99 -3.65 -0.48
CA TRP A 3 -17.68 -3.18 -0.96
C TRP A 3 -17.65 -1.65 -0.81
N PRO A 4 -17.07 -1.09 0.28
CA PRO A 4 -17.21 0.31 0.63
C PRO A 4 -16.71 1.28 -0.45
N TYR A 5 -15.55 1.02 -1.06
CA TYR A 5 -15.03 1.86 -2.13
C TYR A 5 -15.98 1.99 -3.33
N ASN A 6 -16.71 0.93 -3.68
CA ASN A 6 -17.69 1.01 -4.78
C ASN A 6 -18.85 1.94 -4.46
N LEU A 7 -19.17 2.15 -3.19
CA LEU A 7 -20.23 3.09 -2.81
C LEU A 7 -19.86 4.52 -3.20
N VAL A 8 -18.55 4.87 -3.20
CA VAL A 8 -18.06 6.15 -3.72
C VAL A 8 -18.42 6.30 -5.19
N GLN A 9 -18.02 5.34 -6.02
CA GLN A 9 -18.29 5.35 -7.46
C GLN A 9 -19.79 5.31 -7.77
N VAL A 10 -20.57 4.46 -7.10
CA VAL A 10 -22.04 4.41 -7.24
C VAL A 10 -22.66 5.76 -6.88
N SER A 11 -22.21 6.37 -5.78
CA SER A 11 -22.75 7.66 -5.34
C SER A 11 -22.45 8.76 -6.35
N LEU A 12 -21.25 8.75 -6.95
CA LEU A 12 -20.80 9.69 -7.97
C LEU A 12 -21.62 9.52 -9.25
N PHE A 13 -21.71 8.30 -9.79
CA PHE A 13 -22.48 8.05 -11.01
C PHE A 13 -23.95 8.42 -10.85
N ARG A 14 -24.56 8.13 -9.69
CA ARG A 14 -25.92 8.58 -9.38
C ARG A 14 -26.02 10.09 -9.30
N ALA A 15 -25.06 10.77 -8.65
CA ALA A 15 -25.06 12.23 -8.55
C ALA A 15 -24.99 12.91 -9.93
N LEU A 16 -24.30 12.30 -10.90
CA LEU A 16 -24.15 12.83 -12.26
C LEU A 16 -25.35 12.49 -13.17
N HIS A 17 -26.00 11.33 -12.99
CA HIS A 17 -27.06 10.83 -13.89
C HIS A 17 -28.48 11.08 -13.39
N GLU A 18 -28.72 11.03 -12.07
CA GLU A 18 -30.06 11.20 -11.52
C GLU A 18 -30.42 12.69 -11.47
N LYS A 19 -31.55 13.06 -12.09
CA LYS A 19 -32.11 14.41 -11.97
C LYS A 19 -32.76 14.55 -10.60
N GLU A 20 -32.06 15.21 -9.68
CA GLU A 20 -32.56 15.49 -8.33
C GLU A 20 -33.14 16.91 -8.29
N GLU A 21 -34.40 17.04 -7.85
CA GLU A 21 -34.97 18.35 -7.56
C GLU A 21 -34.37 18.91 -6.27
N ALA A 22 -33.92 20.16 -6.30
CA ALA A 22 -33.34 20.81 -5.13
C ALA A 22 -34.39 20.93 -4.01
N ALA A 23 -34.12 20.35 -2.84
CA ALA A 23 -34.90 20.64 -1.65
C ALA A 23 -34.79 22.14 -1.33
N LYS A 24 -35.88 22.79 -0.92
CA LYS A 24 -35.92 24.24 -0.62
C LYS A 24 -34.75 24.63 0.30
N GLY A 25 -33.79 25.39 -0.25
CA GLY A 25 -32.63 25.93 0.48
C GLY A 25 -31.35 25.06 0.50
N GLY A 26 -31.30 23.92 -0.21
CA GLY A 26 -30.12 23.06 -0.27
C GLY A 26 -29.55 22.88 -1.69
N LEU A 27 -28.24 22.60 -1.79
CA LEU A 27 -27.59 22.22 -3.04
C LEU A 27 -28.04 20.81 -3.47
N THR A 28 -28.14 20.59 -4.78
CA THR A 28 -28.28 19.22 -5.32
C THR A 28 -26.96 18.46 -5.19
N ARG A 29 -26.99 17.12 -5.25
CA ARG A 29 -25.76 16.32 -5.17
C ARG A 29 -24.77 16.65 -6.30
N ASN A 30 -25.28 16.96 -7.50
CA ASN A 30 -24.46 17.38 -8.63
C ASN A 30 -23.84 18.77 -8.41
N GLN A 31 -24.62 19.75 -7.94
CA GLN A 31 -24.09 21.08 -7.62
C GLN A 31 -23.01 21.01 -6.53
N PHE A 32 -23.24 20.22 -5.48
CA PHE A 32 -22.25 19.98 -4.43
C PHE A 32 -20.98 19.33 -5.00
N PHE A 33 -21.12 18.32 -5.86
CA PHE A 33 -19.98 17.69 -6.53
C PHE A 33 -19.15 18.71 -7.31
N THR A 34 -19.78 19.53 -8.16
CA THR A 34 -19.07 20.52 -8.99
C THR A 34 -18.36 21.57 -8.13
N VAL A 35 -18.99 22.07 -7.06
CA VAL A 35 -18.35 23.02 -6.14
C VAL A 35 -17.15 22.38 -5.45
N ALA A 36 -17.32 21.19 -4.87
CA ALA A 36 -16.24 20.48 -4.19
C ALA A 36 -15.08 20.14 -5.16
N PHE A 37 -15.40 19.75 -6.39
CA PHE A 37 -14.44 19.47 -7.45
C PHE A 37 -13.61 20.71 -7.79
N LEU A 38 -14.26 21.85 -8.04
CA LEU A 38 -13.56 23.11 -8.36
C LEU A 38 -12.71 23.60 -7.18
N CYS A 39 -13.21 23.47 -5.95
CA CYS A 39 -12.43 23.79 -4.76
C CYS A 39 -11.19 22.90 -4.63
N SER A 40 -11.32 21.59 -4.85
CA SER A 40 -10.19 20.65 -4.80
C SER A 40 -9.17 20.93 -5.90
N PHE A 41 -9.64 21.17 -7.12
CA PHE A 41 -8.81 21.52 -8.27
C PHE A 41 -8.02 22.80 -8.01
N ALA A 42 -8.68 23.87 -7.57
CA ALA A 42 -8.02 25.14 -7.26
C ALA A 42 -7.08 25.04 -6.05
N TYR A 43 -7.45 24.26 -5.03
CA TYR A 43 -6.65 24.10 -3.83
C TYR A 43 -5.35 23.33 -4.10
N TYR A 44 -5.36 22.31 -4.96
CA TYR A 44 -4.17 21.47 -5.19
C TYR A 44 -2.99 22.22 -5.82
N VAL A 45 -3.21 23.38 -6.45
CA VAL A 45 -2.13 24.27 -6.93
C VAL A 45 -1.16 24.65 -5.81
N PHE A 46 -1.67 24.80 -4.58
CA PHE A 46 -0.85 25.16 -3.42
C PHE A 46 0.11 24.02 -3.05
N PRO A 47 -0.35 22.86 -2.56
CA PRO A 47 0.54 21.76 -2.18
C PRO A 47 1.28 21.12 -3.36
N GLY A 48 0.74 21.18 -4.58
CA GLY A 48 1.34 20.56 -5.76
C GLY A 48 2.43 21.39 -6.43
N TYR A 49 2.55 22.69 -6.14
CA TYR A 49 3.54 23.54 -6.82
C TYR A 49 4.01 24.76 -6.01
N LEU A 50 3.07 25.56 -5.47
CA LEU A 50 3.42 26.84 -4.82
C LEU A 50 4.00 26.67 -3.41
N PHE A 51 3.49 25.70 -2.65
CA PHE A 51 3.78 25.42 -1.24
C PHE A 51 3.80 23.91 -0.98
N SER A 52 4.83 23.25 -1.49
CA SER A 52 5.01 21.79 -1.31
C SER A 52 5.08 21.38 0.16
N MET A 53 5.45 22.29 1.05
CA MET A 53 5.47 22.04 2.49
C MET A 53 4.09 21.70 3.08
N LEU A 54 2.98 22.09 2.44
CA LEU A 54 1.64 21.70 2.87
C LEU A 54 1.42 20.18 2.86
N THR A 55 2.26 19.43 2.14
CA THR A 55 2.24 17.96 2.14
C THR A 55 2.74 17.35 3.44
N SER A 56 3.68 18.02 4.13
CA SER A 56 4.19 17.60 5.43
C SER A 56 4.55 18.78 6.30
N LEU A 57 3.59 19.24 7.11
CA LEU A 57 3.82 20.29 8.11
C LEU A 57 4.30 19.67 9.41
N SER A 58 5.62 19.58 9.57
CA SER A 58 6.29 19.09 10.78
C SER A 58 6.70 20.23 11.70
N TRP A 59 5.72 20.87 12.34
CA TRP A 59 5.94 22.06 13.20
C TRP A 59 6.91 21.82 14.35
N VAL A 60 7.04 20.58 14.84
CA VAL A 60 8.00 20.22 15.90
C VAL A 60 9.45 20.49 15.46
N CYS A 61 9.77 20.29 14.18
CA CYS A 61 11.10 20.58 13.64
C CYS A 61 11.41 22.08 13.61
N TRP A 62 10.39 22.92 13.39
CA TRP A 62 10.53 24.37 13.45
C TRP A 62 10.78 24.90 14.85
N VAL A 63 10.14 24.29 15.85
CA VAL A 63 10.34 24.67 17.26
C VAL A 63 11.72 24.22 17.75
N PHE A 64 12.22 23.08 17.26
CA PHE A 64 13.51 22.51 17.68
C PHE A 64 14.45 22.23 16.49
N PRO A 65 15.00 23.27 15.84
CA PRO A 65 15.77 23.13 14.60
C PRO A 65 17.15 22.49 14.79
N SER A 66 17.69 22.44 16.00
CA SER A 66 19.03 21.89 16.30
C SER A 66 19.01 20.49 16.95
N SER A 67 17.84 19.97 17.31
CA SER A 67 17.73 18.70 18.05
C SER A 67 17.43 17.53 17.12
N ILE A 68 18.38 16.59 17.00
CA ILE A 68 18.21 15.36 16.22
C ILE A 68 16.98 14.58 16.72
N LEU A 69 16.85 14.42 18.05
CA LEU A 69 15.75 13.67 18.64
C LEU A 69 14.40 14.33 18.35
N ALA A 70 14.30 15.66 18.47
CA ALA A 70 13.04 16.35 18.18
C ALA A 70 12.65 16.21 16.70
N GLN A 71 13.61 16.26 15.79
CA GLN A 71 13.34 16.07 14.36
C GLN A 71 13.02 14.62 14.01
N GLN A 72 13.69 13.63 14.59
CA GLN A 72 13.34 12.21 14.45
C GLN A 72 11.93 11.91 14.94
N LEU A 73 11.50 12.54 16.03
CA LEU A 73 10.15 12.40 16.55
C LEU A 73 9.11 13.14 15.68
N GLY A 74 9.43 14.36 15.28
CA GLY A 74 8.48 15.28 14.65
C GLY A 74 8.33 15.15 13.14
N SER A 75 9.38 14.71 12.43
CA SER A 75 9.41 14.63 10.96
C SER A 75 8.36 13.66 10.43
N GLY A 76 7.51 14.15 9.54
CA GLY A 76 6.44 13.39 8.89
C GLY A 76 6.93 12.50 7.76
N LEU A 77 8.02 12.87 7.08
CA LEU A 77 8.58 12.12 5.95
C LEU A 77 9.71 11.16 6.35
N TYR A 78 10.58 11.59 7.27
CA TYR A 78 11.83 10.89 7.62
C TYR A 78 11.88 10.45 9.09
N GLY A 79 10.81 10.66 9.84
CA GLY A 79 10.74 10.37 11.27
C GLY A 79 9.42 9.70 11.67
N LEU A 80 9.09 9.82 12.96
CA LEU A 80 7.88 9.22 13.55
C LEU A 80 6.60 9.98 13.21
N GLY A 81 6.68 11.24 12.80
CA GLY A 81 5.53 12.08 12.43
C GLY A 81 4.68 12.56 13.61
N LEU A 82 5.25 12.67 14.82
CA LEU A 82 4.52 13.19 15.98
C LEU A 82 4.16 14.67 15.76
N GLY A 83 2.87 14.93 15.55
CA GLY A 83 2.35 16.26 15.27
C GLY A 83 2.50 16.70 13.81
N ALA A 84 3.00 15.85 12.92
CA ALA A 84 3.04 16.12 11.49
C ALA A 84 1.66 15.93 10.85
N VAL A 85 1.24 16.91 10.04
CA VAL A 85 -0.05 16.90 9.34
C VAL A 85 0.16 17.36 7.89
N GLY A 86 -0.38 16.60 6.95
CA GLY A 86 -0.52 17.03 5.56
C GLY A 86 -1.87 17.72 5.37
N LEU A 87 -1.89 18.88 4.72
CA LEU A 87 -3.13 19.62 4.46
C LEU A 87 -3.68 19.40 3.06
N ASP A 88 -3.12 18.46 2.30
CA ASP A 88 -3.53 18.17 0.94
C ASP A 88 -4.17 16.78 0.77
N TRP A 89 -5.02 16.67 -0.24
CA TRP A 89 -5.73 15.42 -0.52
C TRP A 89 -4.83 14.32 -1.07
N SER A 90 -3.68 14.65 -1.67
CA SER A 90 -2.75 13.65 -2.21
C SER A 90 -2.03 12.91 -1.08
N THR A 91 -1.60 13.61 -0.02
CA THR A 91 -1.05 13.00 1.19
C THR A 91 -2.07 12.14 1.90
N VAL A 92 -3.34 12.58 1.94
CA VAL A 92 -4.44 11.82 2.55
C VAL A 92 -4.74 10.53 1.79
N SER A 93 -4.86 10.57 0.46
CA SER A 93 -5.47 9.46 -0.31
C SER A 93 -4.47 8.52 -1.00
N SER A 94 -3.22 8.92 -1.21
CA SER A 94 -2.22 8.24 -2.06
C SER A 94 -1.98 6.76 -1.76
N TYR A 95 -1.73 6.40 -0.49
CA TYR A 95 -1.35 5.03 -0.13
C TYR A 95 -2.52 4.20 0.42
N LEU A 96 -3.27 4.78 1.34
CA LEU A 96 -4.33 4.11 2.08
C LEU A 96 -5.70 4.17 1.37
N GLY A 97 -5.78 4.85 0.23
CA GLY A 97 -7.03 5.19 -0.44
C GLY A 97 -7.86 6.21 0.35
N SER A 98 -9.05 6.55 -0.14
CA SER A 98 -9.90 7.54 0.53
C SER A 98 -10.34 7.08 1.94
N PRO A 99 -10.04 7.85 3.00
CA PRO A 99 -10.52 7.58 4.35
C PRO A 99 -12.04 7.73 4.47
N LEU A 100 -12.65 8.52 3.60
CA LEU A 100 -14.11 8.76 3.58
C LEU A 100 -14.87 7.52 3.11
N ALA A 101 -14.24 6.66 2.32
CA ALA A 101 -14.82 5.38 1.87
C ALA A 101 -14.73 4.28 2.94
N SER A 102 -13.78 4.39 3.85
CA SER A 102 -13.46 3.33 4.81
C SER A 102 -14.36 3.41 6.05
N PRO A 103 -14.92 2.28 6.53
CA PRO A 103 -15.72 2.28 7.76
C PRO A 103 -14.89 2.71 8.97
N TRP A 104 -15.52 3.43 9.92
CA TRP A 104 -14.81 3.95 11.11
C TRP A 104 -14.08 2.86 11.91
N PHE A 105 -14.67 1.67 12.08
CA PHE A 105 -14.00 0.59 12.80
C PHE A 105 -12.69 0.15 12.11
N ALA A 106 -12.65 0.13 10.78
CA ALA A 106 -11.44 -0.22 10.02
C ALA A 106 -10.37 0.86 10.20
N THR A 107 -10.76 2.14 10.12
CA THR A 107 -9.88 3.28 10.41
C THR A 107 -9.31 3.22 11.83
N ALA A 108 -10.13 2.88 12.82
CA ALA A 108 -9.69 2.73 14.20
C ALA A 108 -8.69 1.57 14.38
N ASN A 109 -8.89 0.43 13.72
CA ASN A 109 -7.93 -0.68 13.74
C ASN A 109 -6.58 -0.27 13.12
N VAL A 110 -6.60 0.41 11.97
CA VAL A 110 -5.38 0.97 11.34
C VAL A 110 -4.70 1.97 12.27
N ALA A 111 -5.45 2.84 12.93
CA ALA A 111 -4.89 3.83 13.85
C ALA A 111 -4.20 3.19 15.05
N VAL A 112 -4.81 2.18 15.68
CA VAL A 112 -4.20 1.43 16.78
C VAL A 112 -2.95 0.70 16.29
N GLY A 113 -3.01 0.05 15.13
CA GLY A 113 -1.88 -0.61 14.50
C GLY A 113 -0.69 0.33 14.25
N PHE A 114 -0.97 1.48 13.64
CA PHE A 114 0.02 2.53 13.38
C PHE A 114 0.67 3.02 14.67
N VAL A 115 -0.11 3.32 15.72
CA VAL A 115 0.43 3.75 17.02
C VAL A 115 1.31 2.67 17.64
N LEU A 116 0.89 1.41 17.60
CA LEU A 116 1.68 0.29 18.14
C LEU A 116 3.01 0.13 17.42
N ILE A 117 3.03 0.24 16.10
CA ILE A 117 4.24 -0.01 15.31
C ILE A 117 5.16 1.22 15.33
N MET A 118 4.60 2.40 15.04
CA MET A 118 5.39 3.63 14.88
C MET A 118 5.81 4.25 16.20
N TYR A 119 4.94 4.25 17.21
CA TYR A 119 5.20 4.94 18.48
C TYR A 119 5.62 4.02 19.63
N ILE A 120 5.46 2.70 19.49
CA ILE A 120 5.85 1.73 20.54
C ILE A 120 6.95 0.80 20.06
N ILE A 121 6.73 -0.01 19.03
CA ILE A 121 7.70 -1.04 18.59
C ILE A 121 8.96 -0.40 18.01
N THR A 122 8.82 0.53 17.06
CA THR A 122 9.96 1.18 16.39
C THR A 122 10.86 1.92 17.38
N PRO A 123 10.32 2.74 18.29
CA PRO A 123 11.17 3.50 19.19
C PRO A 123 11.81 2.63 20.28
N ILE A 124 11.10 1.61 20.78
CA ILE A 124 11.69 0.59 21.68
C ILE A 124 12.86 -0.11 20.99
N GLY A 125 12.68 -0.57 19.75
CA GLY A 125 13.74 -1.22 18.99
C GLY A 125 14.95 -0.31 18.75
N TYR A 126 14.69 0.97 18.45
CA TYR A 126 15.74 1.95 18.16
C TYR A 126 16.56 2.31 19.40
N TRP A 127 15.90 2.65 20.51
CA TRP A 127 16.61 3.08 21.71
C TRP A 127 17.26 1.94 22.50
N LEU A 128 16.69 0.72 22.44
CA LEU A 128 17.35 -0.50 22.95
C LEU A 128 18.45 -1.03 22.01
N ASP A 129 18.69 -0.35 20.89
CA ASP A 129 19.74 -0.65 19.91
C ASP A 129 19.67 -2.08 19.33
N PHE A 130 18.44 -2.55 19.07
CA PHE A 130 18.25 -3.85 18.44
C PHE A 130 18.86 -3.86 17.05
N TYR A 131 19.71 -4.86 16.78
CA TYR A 131 20.43 -4.99 15.51
C TYR A 131 21.28 -3.77 15.12
N LYS A 132 21.87 -3.06 16.11
CA LYS A 132 22.65 -1.83 15.91
C LYS A 132 21.82 -0.69 15.31
N ALA A 133 20.54 -0.62 15.67
CA ALA A 133 19.57 0.34 15.18
C ALA A 133 20.07 1.79 15.14
N LYS A 134 20.84 2.23 16.15
CA LYS A 134 21.30 3.63 16.27
C LYS A 134 22.30 4.02 15.19
N SER A 135 22.92 3.06 14.51
CA SER A 135 23.85 3.30 13.40
C SER A 135 23.14 3.72 12.11
N PHE A 136 21.82 3.62 12.06
CA PHE A 136 21.00 3.90 10.88
C PHE A 136 19.93 4.96 11.19
N PRO A 137 19.31 5.58 10.18
CA PRO A 137 18.14 6.42 10.39
C PRO A 137 16.99 5.63 11.03
N ILE A 138 16.20 6.27 11.90
CA ILE A 138 15.06 5.63 12.59
C ILE A 138 14.00 5.12 11.59
N PHE A 139 13.78 5.90 10.52
CA PHE A 139 12.86 5.59 9.43
C PHE A 139 13.61 5.78 8.10
N SER A 140 13.79 4.69 7.35
CA SER A 140 14.39 4.72 6.01
C SER A 140 14.06 3.44 5.26
N ASP A 141 13.86 3.57 3.95
CA ASP A 141 13.74 2.47 2.99
C ASP A 141 15.09 1.90 2.52
N GLY A 142 16.20 2.58 2.81
CA GLY A 142 17.52 2.20 2.32
C GLY A 142 18.15 1.00 3.03
N LEU A 143 19.17 0.44 2.37
CA LEU A 143 19.98 -0.67 2.86
C LEU A 143 21.36 -0.18 3.34
N PHE A 144 21.83 -0.69 4.46
CA PHE A 144 23.03 -0.19 5.15
C PHE A 144 24.08 -1.28 5.43
N THR A 145 25.33 -0.84 5.53
CA THR A 145 26.47 -1.61 6.04
C THR A 145 26.55 -1.48 7.57
N SER A 146 27.36 -2.29 8.26
CA SER A 146 27.48 -2.19 9.72
C SER A 146 27.98 -0.84 10.25
N THR A 147 28.55 0.00 9.40
CA THR A 147 29.10 1.33 9.74
C THR A 147 28.11 2.47 9.52
N GLY A 148 26.89 2.19 9.07
CA GLY A 148 25.87 3.21 8.78
C GLY A 148 25.90 3.76 7.36
N GLN A 149 26.85 3.34 6.53
CA GLN A 149 26.92 3.74 5.12
C GLN A 149 25.93 2.95 4.26
N ARG A 150 25.47 3.54 3.15
CA ARG A 150 24.63 2.84 2.17
C ARG A 150 25.35 1.60 1.62
N TYR A 151 24.62 0.50 1.50
CA TYR A 151 25.16 -0.76 1.03
C TYR A 151 25.40 -0.73 -0.48
N ASN A 152 26.60 -1.09 -0.94
CA ASN A 152 26.91 -1.12 -2.37
C ASN A 152 26.43 -2.44 -2.99
N ILE A 153 25.21 -2.40 -3.54
CA ILE A 153 24.55 -3.57 -4.14
C ILE A 153 25.27 -4.01 -5.44
N SER A 154 25.75 -3.05 -6.25
CA SER A 154 26.48 -3.37 -7.49
C SER A 154 27.78 -4.15 -7.25
N GLY A 155 28.37 -4.04 -6.05
CA GLY A 155 29.60 -4.74 -5.69
C GLY A 155 29.42 -6.20 -5.26
N ILE A 156 28.18 -6.70 -5.13
CA ILE A 156 27.88 -8.09 -4.74
C ILE A 156 27.14 -8.87 -5.84
N ILE A 157 27.02 -8.28 -7.03
CA ILE A 157 26.30 -8.84 -8.18
C ILE A 157 27.30 -9.23 -9.26
N ASP A 158 27.20 -10.44 -9.78
CA ASP A 158 27.98 -10.91 -10.93
C ASP A 158 27.41 -10.38 -12.27
N PRO A 159 28.12 -10.54 -13.40
CA PRO A 159 27.62 -10.10 -14.71
C PRO A 159 26.30 -10.74 -15.16
N ASN A 160 25.90 -11.86 -14.55
CA ASN A 160 24.67 -12.59 -14.83
C ASN A 160 23.53 -12.25 -13.84
N PHE A 161 23.68 -11.17 -13.05
CA PHE A 161 22.76 -10.77 -12.00
C PHE A 161 22.55 -11.80 -10.87
N HIS A 162 23.55 -12.65 -10.62
CA HIS A 162 23.59 -13.54 -9.46
C HIS A 162 24.38 -12.95 -8.31
N LEU A 163 24.16 -13.50 -7.11
CA LEU A 163 24.92 -13.13 -5.92
C LEU A 163 26.34 -13.70 -5.98
N ASP A 164 27.33 -12.81 -5.91
CA ASP A 164 28.72 -13.17 -5.63
C ASP A 164 28.92 -13.35 -4.12
N ILE A 165 29.16 -14.60 -3.72
CA ILE A 165 29.29 -14.97 -2.30
C ILE A 165 30.60 -14.45 -1.71
N ASP A 166 31.70 -14.48 -2.45
CA ASP A 166 33.01 -14.05 -1.96
C ASP A 166 33.02 -12.53 -1.75
N ALA A 167 32.43 -11.79 -2.68
CA ALA A 167 32.25 -10.35 -2.55
C ALA A 167 31.31 -9.99 -1.39
N TYR A 168 30.24 -10.76 -1.18
CA TYR A 168 29.31 -10.58 -0.07
C TYR A 168 29.99 -10.81 1.29
N GLU A 169 30.78 -11.88 1.44
CA GLU A 169 31.50 -12.17 2.66
C GLU A 169 32.53 -11.08 3.00
N LYS A 170 33.16 -10.47 1.99
CA LYS A 170 34.08 -9.34 2.16
C LYS A 170 33.37 -8.04 2.55
N ASN A 171 32.22 -7.77 1.95
CA ASN A 171 31.44 -6.55 2.23
C ASN A 171 30.66 -6.63 3.55
N GLY A 172 30.41 -7.85 4.04
CA GLY A 172 29.71 -8.10 5.28
C GLY A 172 28.18 -8.08 5.17
N PRO A 173 27.48 -8.38 6.28
CA PRO A 173 26.04 -8.53 6.29
C PRO A 173 25.32 -7.20 6.03
N LEU A 174 24.15 -7.31 5.42
CA LEU A 174 23.27 -6.19 5.12
C LEU A 174 22.39 -5.86 6.34
N TYR A 175 22.29 -4.58 6.66
CA TYR A 175 21.46 -4.05 7.73
C TYR A 175 20.30 -3.22 7.19
N LEU A 176 19.17 -3.31 7.88
CA LEU A 176 17.94 -2.57 7.62
C LEU A 176 17.70 -1.57 8.75
N SER A 177 16.97 -0.49 8.44
CA SER A 177 16.46 0.41 9.48
C SER A 177 15.52 -0.34 10.43
N THR A 178 15.40 0.15 11.67
CA THR A 178 14.58 -0.50 12.70
C THR A 178 13.13 -0.62 12.27
N PHE A 179 12.58 0.47 11.70
CA PHE A 179 11.23 0.49 11.18
C PHE A 179 11.06 -0.53 10.05
N PHE A 180 11.99 -0.57 9.09
CA PHE A 180 11.85 -1.45 7.92
C PHE A 180 11.93 -2.94 8.29
N ALA A 181 12.87 -3.31 9.18
CA ALA A 181 12.95 -4.65 9.73
C ALA A 181 11.66 -5.02 10.51
N GLY A 182 11.17 -4.12 11.36
CA GLY A 182 9.92 -4.30 12.11
C GLY A 182 8.72 -4.48 11.19
N ASN A 183 8.64 -3.71 10.10
CA ASN A 183 7.57 -3.77 9.13
C ASN A 183 7.52 -5.12 8.38
N TYR A 184 8.67 -5.73 8.06
CA TYR A 184 8.68 -7.10 7.52
C TYR A 184 8.12 -8.12 8.51
N GLY A 185 8.47 -8.01 9.80
CA GLY A 185 7.88 -8.82 10.85
C GLY A 185 6.37 -8.66 10.92
N VAL A 186 5.90 -7.42 10.91
CA VAL A 186 4.47 -7.10 10.86
C VAL A 186 3.79 -7.70 9.61
N GLY A 187 4.45 -7.67 8.45
CA GLY A 187 3.97 -8.31 7.23
C GLY A 187 3.76 -9.82 7.40
N PHE A 188 4.71 -10.51 8.03
CA PHE A 188 4.58 -11.93 8.37
C PHE A 188 3.41 -12.21 9.30
N ALA A 189 3.25 -11.40 10.34
CA ALA A 189 2.16 -11.53 11.30
C ALA A 189 0.80 -11.26 10.63
N SER A 190 0.70 -10.25 9.77
CA SER A 190 -0.54 -9.90 9.04
C SER A 190 -1.03 -11.05 8.15
N LEU A 191 -0.10 -11.78 7.51
CA LEU A 191 -0.43 -12.90 6.66
C LEU A 191 -1.07 -14.07 7.44
N THR A 192 -0.40 -14.55 8.49
CA THR A 192 -0.94 -15.64 9.32
C THR A 192 -2.18 -15.21 10.10
N ALA A 193 -2.25 -13.93 10.48
CA ALA A 193 -3.45 -13.34 11.05
C ALA A 193 -4.61 -13.39 10.06
N THR A 194 -4.40 -13.07 8.78
CA THR A 194 -5.44 -13.10 7.74
C THR A 194 -6.06 -14.49 7.64
N ILE A 195 -5.23 -15.54 7.53
CA ILE A 195 -5.70 -16.92 7.46
C ILE A 195 -6.47 -17.28 8.73
N SER A 196 -5.88 -17.06 9.90
CA SER A 196 -6.46 -17.45 11.19
C SER A 196 -7.76 -16.70 11.48
N HIS A 197 -7.82 -15.41 11.17
CA HIS A 197 -9.01 -14.58 11.34
C HIS A 197 -10.15 -15.05 10.45
N VAL A 198 -9.90 -15.28 9.16
CA VAL A 198 -10.93 -15.75 8.22
C VAL A 198 -11.44 -17.13 8.63
N LEU A 199 -10.57 -18.06 9.03
CA LEU A 199 -10.97 -19.39 9.50
C LEU A 199 -11.84 -19.32 10.78
N LEU A 200 -11.47 -18.49 11.76
CA LEU A 200 -12.16 -18.40 13.04
C LEU A 200 -13.47 -17.63 12.99
N PHE A 201 -13.51 -16.49 12.29
CA PHE A 201 -14.67 -15.59 12.25
C PHE A 201 -15.61 -15.88 11.08
N HIS A 202 -15.07 -16.25 9.91
CA HIS A 202 -15.86 -16.46 8.70
C HIS A 202 -15.91 -17.91 8.24
N GLY A 203 -15.13 -18.83 8.81
CA GLY A 203 -15.04 -20.22 8.35
C GLY A 203 -16.39 -20.96 8.33
N ARG A 204 -17.26 -20.70 9.32
CA ARG A 204 -18.63 -21.26 9.34
C ARG A 204 -19.50 -20.71 8.21
N GLU A 205 -19.43 -19.41 7.96
CA GLU A 205 -20.18 -18.75 6.90
C GLU A 205 -19.70 -19.23 5.53
N ILE A 206 -18.38 -19.33 5.32
CA ILE A 206 -17.76 -19.86 4.10
C ILE A 206 -18.23 -21.30 3.87
N TRP A 207 -18.18 -22.16 4.88
CA TRP A 207 -18.62 -23.55 4.76
C TRP A 207 -20.10 -23.66 4.39
N GLN A 208 -20.96 -22.88 5.05
CA GLN A 208 -22.39 -22.83 4.76
C GLN A 208 -22.65 -22.31 3.35
N MET A 209 -21.96 -21.26 2.93
CA MET A 209 -22.06 -20.68 1.59
C MET A 209 -21.54 -21.63 0.51
N SER A 210 -20.43 -22.33 0.73
CA SER A 210 -19.92 -23.35 -0.18
C SER A 210 -20.92 -24.50 -0.32
N LYS A 211 -21.50 -24.97 0.80
CA LYS A 211 -22.53 -26.03 0.78
C LYS A 211 -23.84 -25.56 0.14
N SER A 212 -24.22 -24.29 0.32
CA SER A 212 -25.42 -23.72 -0.30
C SER A 212 -25.18 -23.33 -1.75
N ALA A 213 -23.96 -23.07 -2.22
CA ALA A 213 -23.70 -22.85 -3.64
C ALA A 213 -24.05 -24.10 -4.49
N PHE A 214 -24.02 -25.28 -3.88
CA PHE A 214 -24.46 -26.54 -4.50
C PHE A 214 -25.97 -26.83 -4.31
N LYS A 215 -26.74 -25.96 -3.64
CA LYS A 215 -28.18 -26.11 -3.43
C LYS A 215 -28.92 -24.83 -3.81
N ASP A 216 -29.90 -24.90 -4.71
CA ASP A 216 -30.66 -23.73 -5.17
C ASP A 216 -31.18 -22.86 -4.00
N GLN A 217 -30.64 -21.65 -3.89
CA GLN A 217 -30.85 -20.76 -2.75
C GLN A 217 -31.87 -19.66 -3.06
N LYS A 218 -32.51 -19.11 -2.00
CA LYS A 218 -33.31 -17.88 -2.06
C LYS A 218 -32.48 -16.72 -2.62
N MET A 219 -32.82 -16.26 -3.81
CA MET A 219 -32.16 -15.14 -4.47
C MET A 219 -32.48 -13.81 -3.75
N ASP A 220 -31.44 -13.05 -3.41
CA ASP A 220 -31.57 -11.65 -3.00
C ASP A 220 -32.30 -10.84 -4.10
N ILE A 221 -33.03 -9.79 -3.72
CA ILE A 221 -33.74 -8.87 -4.62
C ILE A 221 -32.78 -8.34 -5.69
N HIS A 222 -31.54 -7.98 -5.32
CA HIS A 222 -30.58 -7.51 -6.30
C HIS A 222 -30.20 -8.60 -7.31
N THR A 223 -30.07 -9.84 -6.88
CA THR A 223 -29.79 -11.01 -7.74
C THR A 223 -31.00 -11.36 -8.61
N ARG A 224 -32.22 -11.22 -8.08
CA ARG A 224 -33.47 -11.40 -8.83
C ARG A 224 -33.63 -10.35 -9.93
N LEU A 225 -33.29 -9.09 -9.65
CA LEU A 225 -33.28 -8.04 -10.68
C LEU A 225 -32.22 -8.31 -11.76
N MET A 226 -31.08 -8.89 -11.37
CA MET A 226 -29.98 -9.22 -12.30
C MET A 226 -30.22 -10.49 -13.11
N SER A 227 -31.16 -11.35 -12.71
CA SER A 227 -31.44 -12.62 -13.41
C SER A 227 -32.01 -12.42 -14.82
N ARG A 228 -32.48 -11.20 -15.14
CA ARG A 228 -32.89 -10.80 -16.49
C ARG A 228 -31.71 -10.78 -17.47
N TYR A 229 -30.49 -10.56 -16.98
CA TYR A 229 -29.30 -10.48 -17.82
C TYR A 229 -28.61 -11.84 -17.95
N LYS A 230 -28.13 -12.15 -19.15
CA LYS A 230 -27.32 -13.36 -19.38
C LYS A 230 -26.02 -13.25 -18.60
N GLN A 231 -25.73 -14.28 -17.81
CA GLN A 231 -24.45 -14.39 -17.12
C GLN A 231 -23.29 -14.57 -18.11
N VAL A 232 -22.09 -14.23 -17.66
CA VAL A 232 -20.85 -14.46 -18.41
C VAL A 232 -20.55 -15.97 -18.37
N PRO A 233 -20.37 -16.63 -19.52
CA PRO A 233 -20.00 -18.04 -19.54
C PRO A 233 -18.68 -18.26 -18.80
N GLN A 234 -18.61 -19.27 -17.94
CA GLN A 234 -17.39 -19.59 -17.18
C GLN A 234 -16.17 -19.85 -18.08
N TRP A 235 -16.39 -20.42 -19.27
CA TRP A 235 -15.32 -20.71 -20.21
C TRP A 235 -14.58 -19.44 -20.71
N TRP A 236 -15.19 -18.25 -20.67
CA TRP A 236 -14.49 -17.00 -21.01
C TRP A 236 -13.34 -16.73 -20.03
N PHE A 237 -13.59 -16.90 -18.74
CA PHE A 237 -12.57 -16.72 -17.71
C PHE A 237 -11.49 -17.81 -17.80
N ILE A 238 -11.90 -19.06 -18.03
CA ILE A 238 -10.96 -20.18 -18.17
C ILE A 238 -10.08 -19.99 -19.40
N ALA A 239 -10.64 -19.56 -20.54
CA ALA A 239 -9.89 -19.30 -21.75
C ALA A 239 -8.83 -18.21 -21.56
N ILE A 240 -9.20 -17.09 -20.93
CA ILE A 240 -8.25 -16.01 -20.61
C ILE A 240 -7.17 -16.48 -19.64
N LEU A 241 -7.56 -17.22 -18.59
CA LEU A 241 -6.61 -17.76 -17.61
C LEU A 241 -5.59 -18.69 -18.27
N VAL A 242 -6.05 -19.66 -19.07
CA VAL A 242 -5.18 -20.62 -19.75
C VAL A 242 -4.30 -19.92 -20.78
N ALA A 243 -4.85 -19.00 -21.57
CA ALA A 243 -4.07 -18.23 -22.55
C ALA A 243 -2.98 -17.40 -21.86
N ASN A 244 -3.33 -16.63 -20.82
CA ASN A 244 -2.36 -15.79 -20.10
C ASN A 244 -1.28 -16.64 -19.40
N MET A 245 -1.67 -17.76 -18.79
CA MET A 245 -0.72 -18.72 -18.21
C MET A 245 0.26 -19.26 -19.26
N ALA A 246 -0.25 -19.66 -20.43
CA ALA A 246 0.58 -20.17 -21.53
C ALA A 246 1.55 -19.11 -22.05
N PHE A 247 1.09 -17.88 -22.29
CA PHE A 247 1.95 -16.77 -22.71
C PHE A 247 3.00 -16.43 -21.65
N THR A 248 2.63 -16.45 -20.37
CA THR A 248 3.55 -16.20 -19.27
C THR A 248 4.64 -17.27 -19.18
N ILE A 249 4.26 -18.55 -19.24
CA ILE A 249 5.22 -19.66 -19.24
C ILE A 249 6.14 -19.57 -20.45
N PHE A 250 5.59 -19.29 -21.64
CA PHE A 250 6.38 -19.12 -22.85
C PHE A 250 7.39 -17.97 -22.73
N ALA A 251 6.96 -16.80 -22.24
CA ALA A 251 7.85 -15.66 -22.07
C ALA A 251 8.97 -15.94 -21.06
N CYS A 252 8.63 -16.56 -19.92
CA CYS A 252 9.61 -16.95 -18.90
C CYS A 252 10.64 -17.97 -19.41
N GLU A 253 10.22 -18.97 -20.18
CA GLU A 253 11.11 -20.01 -20.70
C GLU A 253 11.94 -19.53 -21.90
N TYR A 254 11.35 -18.71 -22.79
CA TYR A 254 12.06 -18.18 -23.96
C TYR A 254 13.09 -17.12 -23.56
N TYR A 255 12.77 -16.25 -22.59
CA TYR A 255 13.69 -15.24 -22.06
C TYR A 255 14.32 -15.66 -20.73
N ILE A 256 14.63 -16.94 -20.57
CA ILE A 256 15.12 -17.49 -19.30
C ILE A 256 16.42 -16.83 -18.83
N ASP A 257 17.29 -16.43 -19.74
CA ASP A 257 18.55 -15.73 -19.42
C ASP A 257 18.31 -14.35 -18.78
N GLN A 258 17.17 -13.71 -19.10
CA GLN A 258 16.82 -12.38 -18.59
C GLN A 258 15.85 -12.47 -17.39
N LEU A 259 14.76 -13.22 -17.52
CA LEU A 259 13.70 -13.31 -16.49
C LEU A 259 14.05 -14.28 -15.36
N GLN A 260 14.91 -15.27 -15.65
CA GLN A 260 15.44 -16.25 -14.70
C GLN A 260 14.39 -17.13 -14.01
N LEU A 261 13.08 -16.97 -14.26
CA LEU A 261 12.01 -17.72 -13.60
C LEU A 261 11.61 -18.94 -14.44
N PRO A 262 11.76 -20.18 -13.95
CA PRO A 262 11.33 -21.38 -14.67
C PRO A 262 9.81 -21.57 -14.65
N TRP A 263 9.28 -22.39 -15.57
CA TRP A 263 7.83 -22.66 -15.72
C TRP A 263 7.11 -23.08 -14.42
N TRP A 264 7.76 -23.85 -13.55
CA TRP A 264 7.15 -24.30 -12.29
C TRP A 264 6.92 -23.13 -11.31
N GLY A 265 7.76 -22.09 -11.37
CA GLY A 265 7.64 -20.89 -10.56
C GLY A 265 6.37 -20.12 -10.89
N VAL A 266 6.02 -20.03 -12.18
CA VAL A 266 4.77 -19.42 -12.63
C VAL A 266 3.55 -20.16 -12.07
N LEU A 267 3.52 -21.49 -12.18
CA LEU A 267 2.42 -22.30 -11.67
C LEU A 267 2.26 -22.19 -10.15
N LEU A 268 3.38 -22.17 -9.42
CA LEU A 268 3.37 -21.97 -7.98
C LEU A 268 2.85 -20.57 -7.61
N ALA A 269 3.28 -19.51 -8.30
CA ALA A 269 2.80 -18.16 -8.09
C ALA A 269 1.28 -18.06 -8.30
N CYS A 270 0.77 -18.64 -9.39
CA CYS A 270 -0.68 -18.68 -9.66
C CYS A 270 -1.46 -19.47 -8.60
N SER A 271 -0.88 -20.57 -8.09
CA SER A 271 -1.50 -21.38 -7.02
C SER A 271 -1.62 -20.60 -5.71
N ILE A 272 -0.58 -19.84 -5.34
CA ILE A 272 -0.59 -18.96 -4.16
C ILE A 272 -1.63 -17.85 -4.34
N ALA A 273 -1.64 -17.18 -5.50
CA ALA A 273 -2.62 -16.13 -5.81
C ALA A 273 -4.05 -16.65 -5.67
N PHE A 274 -4.33 -17.83 -6.22
CA PHE A 274 -5.64 -18.48 -6.14
C PHE A 274 -6.08 -18.74 -4.69
N PHE A 275 -5.19 -19.33 -3.87
CA PHE A 275 -5.49 -19.64 -2.47
C PHE A 275 -5.80 -18.39 -1.64
N PHE A 276 -4.99 -17.34 -1.76
CA PHE A 276 -5.13 -16.14 -0.94
C PHE A 276 -6.20 -15.15 -1.45
N THR A 277 -6.67 -15.28 -2.68
CA THR A 277 -7.72 -14.41 -3.23
C THR A 277 -8.99 -14.44 -2.36
N LEU A 278 -9.40 -15.61 -1.87
CA LEU A 278 -10.61 -15.72 -1.05
C LEU A 278 -10.43 -15.07 0.34
N PRO A 279 -9.44 -15.44 1.18
CA PRO A 279 -9.26 -14.81 2.49
C PRO A 279 -9.06 -13.30 2.41
N VAL A 280 -8.18 -12.83 1.52
CA VAL A 280 -7.89 -11.41 1.36
C VAL A 280 -9.13 -10.67 0.85
N GLY A 281 -9.87 -11.25 -0.11
CA GLY A 281 -11.09 -10.65 -0.63
C GLY A 281 -12.20 -10.45 0.39
N ILE A 282 -12.33 -11.35 1.38
CA ILE A 282 -13.29 -11.18 2.49
C ILE A 282 -12.93 -9.97 3.35
N ILE A 283 -11.64 -9.82 3.68
CA ILE A 283 -11.15 -8.69 4.48
C ILE A 283 -11.31 -7.39 3.70
N THR A 284 -10.87 -7.34 2.43
CA THR A 284 -10.99 -6.16 1.56
C THR A 284 -12.45 -5.74 1.41
N ALA A 285 -13.35 -6.68 1.14
CA ALA A 285 -14.78 -6.36 0.98
C ALA A 285 -15.37 -5.79 2.28
N THR A 286 -14.98 -6.29 3.45
CA THR A 286 -15.59 -5.84 4.72
C THR A 286 -15.00 -4.54 5.25
N THR A 287 -13.71 -4.30 5.01
CA THR A 287 -12.96 -3.25 5.72
C THR A 287 -12.37 -2.18 4.82
N ASN A 288 -12.42 -2.39 3.50
CA ASN A 288 -11.81 -1.51 2.49
C ASN A 288 -10.27 -1.47 2.55
N LYS A 289 -9.64 -2.41 3.25
CA LYS A 289 -8.19 -2.56 3.35
C LYS A 289 -7.77 -3.93 2.84
N THR A 290 -6.71 -3.96 2.04
CA THR A 290 -6.22 -5.17 1.38
C THR A 290 -4.89 -5.58 1.99
N PRO A 291 -4.85 -6.65 2.79
CA PRO A 291 -3.59 -7.23 3.24
C PRO A 291 -2.66 -7.58 2.06
N GLY A 292 -1.40 -7.20 2.15
CA GLY A 292 -0.38 -7.48 1.13
C GLY A 292 0.14 -8.91 1.18
N LEU A 293 0.37 -9.54 0.02
CA LEU A 293 1.07 -10.84 -0.08
C LEU A 293 2.52 -10.72 -0.57
N ASN A 294 3.02 -9.51 -0.80
CA ASN A 294 4.36 -9.27 -1.35
C ASN A 294 5.44 -10.06 -0.62
N VAL A 295 5.44 -9.98 0.71
CA VAL A 295 6.51 -10.54 1.52
C VAL A 295 6.52 -12.07 1.48
N ILE A 296 5.35 -12.74 1.45
CA ILE A 296 5.31 -14.22 1.46
C ILE A 296 5.70 -14.81 0.12
N THR A 297 5.32 -14.18 -1.00
CA THR A 297 5.69 -14.66 -2.33
C THR A 297 7.20 -14.57 -2.49
N GLU A 298 7.79 -13.45 -2.06
CA GLU A 298 9.23 -13.24 -2.04
C GLU A 298 9.96 -14.20 -1.08
N TYR A 299 9.40 -14.46 0.11
CA TYR A 299 9.95 -15.41 1.08
C TYR A 299 10.02 -16.84 0.53
N ILE A 300 8.93 -17.33 -0.09
CA ILE A 300 8.84 -18.71 -0.60
C ILE A 300 9.84 -18.92 -1.75
N ILE A 301 9.82 -18.05 -2.76
CA ILE A 301 10.71 -18.21 -3.91
C ILE A 301 12.17 -17.94 -3.53
N GLY A 302 12.45 -17.02 -2.60
CA GLY A 302 13.79 -16.78 -2.10
C GLY A 302 14.41 -18.01 -1.40
N TYR A 303 13.60 -18.88 -0.79
CA TYR A 303 14.09 -20.15 -0.24
C TYR A 303 14.23 -21.26 -1.29
N LEU A 304 13.28 -21.35 -2.23
CA LEU A 304 13.28 -22.39 -3.27
C LEU A 304 14.30 -22.12 -4.38
N TYR A 305 14.55 -20.84 -4.67
CA TYR A 305 15.34 -20.38 -5.79
C TYR A 305 16.19 -19.13 -5.43
N PRO A 306 17.13 -19.27 -4.48
CA PRO A 306 17.94 -18.16 -3.98
C PRO A 306 18.97 -17.66 -5.01
N GLY A 307 19.43 -16.42 -4.83
CA GLY A 307 20.53 -15.85 -5.60
C GLY A 307 20.11 -15.19 -6.92
N ARG A 308 18.80 -15.10 -7.18
CA ARG A 308 18.22 -14.61 -8.45
C ARG A 308 17.17 -13.53 -8.19
N PRO A 309 17.55 -12.24 -8.16
CA PRO A 309 16.65 -11.14 -7.84
C PRO A 309 15.54 -10.96 -8.90
N VAL A 310 15.86 -11.16 -10.18
CA VAL A 310 14.88 -10.97 -11.28
C VAL A 310 13.78 -12.04 -11.20
N ALA A 311 14.16 -13.31 -10.99
CA ALA A 311 13.20 -14.39 -10.79
C ALA A 311 12.25 -14.10 -9.60
N ASN A 312 12.79 -13.57 -8.51
CA ASN A 312 12.01 -13.17 -7.34
C ASN A 312 11.02 -12.04 -7.66
N MET A 313 11.45 -11.00 -8.38
CA MET A 313 10.57 -9.92 -8.85
C MET A 313 9.42 -10.46 -9.72
N CYS A 314 9.73 -11.31 -10.71
CA CYS A 314 8.70 -11.92 -11.57
C CYS A 314 7.70 -12.75 -10.76
N PHE A 315 8.19 -13.59 -9.84
CA PHE A 315 7.33 -14.42 -8.99
C PHE A 315 6.40 -13.57 -8.11
N LYS A 316 6.90 -12.47 -7.54
CA LYS A 316 6.11 -11.51 -6.77
C LYS A 316 5.01 -10.87 -7.62
N VAL A 317 5.34 -10.42 -8.84
CA VAL A 317 4.34 -9.83 -9.76
C VAL A 317 3.25 -10.85 -10.08
N TYR A 318 3.61 -12.06 -10.49
CA TYR A 318 2.61 -13.08 -10.83
C TYR A 318 1.81 -13.56 -9.62
N GLY A 319 2.39 -13.60 -8.42
CA GLY A 319 1.68 -14.07 -7.22
C GLY A 319 0.79 -13.00 -6.56
N PHE A 320 1.32 -11.79 -6.36
CA PHE A 320 0.61 -10.72 -5.64
C PHE A 320 -0.25 -9.85 -6.56
N ILE A 321 0.28 -9.39 -7.69
CA ILE A 321 -0.45 -8.47 -8.58
C ILE A 321 -1.64 -9.18 -9.22
N SER A 322 -1.49 -10.46 -9.59
CA SER A 322 -2.63 -11.29 -10.07
C SER A 322 -3.76 -11.34 -9.05
N MET A 323 -3.45 -11.52 -7.76
CA MET A 323 -4.47 -11.49 -6.71
C MET A 323 -5.12 -10.12 -6.61
N LYS A 324 -4.33 -9.03 -6.57
CA LYS A 324 -4.85 -7.65 -6.52
C LYS A 324 -5.78 -7.36 -7.70
N GLN A 325 -5.40 -7.78 -8.91
CA GLN A 325 -6.21 -7.65 -10.12
C GLN A 325 -7.50 -8.47 -10.02
N ALA A 326 -7.45 -9.70 -9.48
CA ALA A 326 -8.65 -10.51 -9.25
C ALA A 326 -9.64 -9.80 -8.29
N LEU A 327 -9.14 -9.14 -7.24
CA LEU A 327 -9.97 -8.38 -6.31
C LEU A 327 -10.59 -7.13 -6.96
N MET A 328 -9.81 -6.35 -7.73
CA MET A 328 -10.35 -5.20 -8.48
C MET A 328 -11.39 -5.63 -9.51
N PHE A 329 -11.15 -6.77 -10.17
CA PHE A 329 -12.10 -7.34 -11.11
C PHE A 329 -13.42 -7.74 -10.43
N LEU A 330 -13.36 -8.41 -9.26
CA LEU A 330 -14.53 -8.74 -8.45
C LEU A 330 -15.26 -7.49 -7.94
N GLN A 331 -14.49 -6.46 -7.60
CA GLN A 331 -15.00 -5.17 -7.16
C GLN A 331 -15.86 -4.52 -8.25
N ASP A 332 -15.42 -4.47 -9.51
CA ASP A 332 -16.23 -3.92 -10.60
C ASP A 332 -17.48 -4.77 -10.89
N PHE A 333 -17.41 -6.11 -10.79
CA PHE A 333 -18.61 -6.95 -10.90
C PHE A 333 -19.64 -6.58 -9.83
N LYS A 334 -19.17 -6.23 -8.63
CA LYS A 334 -20.05 -5.76 -7.57
C LYS A 334 -20.62 -4.37 -7.89
N LEU A 335 -19.84 -3.47 -8.45
CA LEU A 335 -20.32 -2.19 -8.97
C LEU A 335 -21.43 -2.40 -10.02
N GLY A 336 -21.21 -3.27 -11.01
CA GLY A 336 -22.22 -3.62 -12.01
C GLY A 336 -23.49 -4.20 -11.39
N HIS A 337 -23.36 -4.99 -10.32
CA HIS A 337 -24.50 -5.52 -9.56
C HIS A 337 -25.30 -4.45 -8.79
N TYR A 338 -24.61 -3.41 -8.28
CA TYR A 338 -25.24 -2.25 -7.64
C TYR A 338 -25.96 -1.35 -8.64
N MET A 339 -25.33 -1.09 -9.80
CA MET A 339 -25.84 -0.20 -10.85
C MET A 339 -26.76 -0.89 -11.86
N LYS A 340 -26.94 -2.21 -11.77
CA LYS A 340 -27.76 -3.03 -12.68
C LYS A 340 -27.25 -3.04 -14.13
N ILE A 341 -25.93 -3.09 -14.30
CA ILE A 341 -25.29 -3.15 -15.61
C ILE A 341 -25.14 -4.61 -16.05
N PRO A 342 -25.44 -4.97 -17.31
CA PRO A 342 -25.34 -6.36 -17.78
C PRO A 342 -23.94 -6.96 -17.54
N PRO A 343 -23.81 -8.18 -16.97
CA PRO A 343 -22.52 -8.77 -16.62
C PRO A 343 -21.56 -8.95 -17.80
N ARG A 344 -22.08 -9.27 -19.00
CA ARG A 344 -21.25 -9.41 -20.21
C ARG A 344 -20.65 -8.10 -20.68
N THR A 345 -21.39 -7.00 -20.55
CA THR A 345 -20.91 -5.66 -20.88
C THR A 345 -19.84 -5.21 -19.90
N MET A 346 -20.05 -5.48 -18.60
CA MET A 346 -19.03 -5.25 -17.57
C MET A 346 -17.74 -6.01 -17.86
N PHE A 347 -17.83 -7.31 -18.16
CA PHE A 347 -16.68 -8.12 -18.53
C PHE A 347 -15.92 -7.56 -19.74
N MET A 348 -16.63 -7.22 -20.82
CA MET A 348 -15.99 -6.65 -22.02
C MET A 348 -15.32 -5.31 -21.74
N ALA A 349 -15.98 -4.44 -20.96
CA ALA A 349 -15.42 -3.15 -20.56
C ALA A 349 -14.12 -3.31 -19.77
N GLN A 350 -14.07 -4.30 -18.86
CA GLN A 350 -12.85 -4.62 -18.11
C GLN A 350 -11.75 -5.15 -19.01
N VAL A 351 -12.03 -6.16 -19.85
CA VAL A 351 -11.00 -6.75 -20.73
C VAL A 351 -10.41 -5.69 -21.67
N VAL A 352 -11.26 -4.89 -22.31
CA VAL A 352 -10.81 -3.81 -23.21
C VAL A 352 -10.04 -2.74 -22.42
N GLY A 353 -10.56 -2.33 -21.25
CA GLY A 353 -9.89 -1.36 -20.38
C GLY A 353 -8.52 -1.83 -19.92
N THR A 354 -8.37 -3.10 -19.54
CA THR A 354 -7.09 -3.70 -19.15
C THR A 354 -6.10 -3.75 -20.31
N LEU A 355 -6.55 -4.08 -21.53
CA LEU A 355 -5.68 -4.06 -22.71
C LEU A 355 -5.18 -2.63 -23.00
N ILE A 356 -6.07 -1.64 -23.02
CA ILE A 356 -5.70 -0.23 -23.25
C ILE A 356 -4.73 0.23 -22.15
N ALA A 357 -5.05 -0.05 -20.89
CA ALA A 357 -4.19 0.33 -19.77
C ALA A 357 -2.80 -0.30 -19.89
N ALA A 358 -2.70 -1.58 -20.25
CA ALA A 358 -1.41 -2.25 -20.43
C ALA A 358 -0.54 -1.58 -21.52
N PHE A 359 -1.13 -1.24 -22.67
CA PHE A 359 -0.41 -0.53 -23.73
C PHE A 359 0.02 0.88 -23.31
N VAL A 360 -0.89 1.64 -22.67
CA VAL A 360 -0.58 3.01 -22.22
C VAL A 360 0.51 2.99 -21.16
N TYR A 361 0.41 2.14 -20.13
CA TYR A 361 1.43 2.03 -19.08
C TYR A 361 2.80 1.65 -19.66
N LEU A 362 2.84 0.66 -20.57
CA LEU A 362 4.10 0.25 -21.19
C LEU A 362 4.70 1.38 -22.03
N SER A 363 3.88 2.04 -22.85
CA SER A 363 4.35 3.13 -23.73
C SER A 363 4.87 4.31 -22.93
N THR A 364 4.14 4.73 -21.89
CA THR A 364 4.56 5.82 -21.01
C THR A 364 5.83 5.48 -20.24
N ALA A 365 5.97 4.25 -19.73
CA ALA A 365 7.17 3.82 -19.03
C ALA A 365 8.40 3.85 -19.95
N TRP A 366 8.27 3.32 -21.17
CA TRP A 366 9.35 3.36 -22.17
C TRP A 366 9.71 4.80 -22.55
N TRP A 367 8.71 5.64 -22.80
CA TRP A 367 8.92 7.05 -23.12
C TRP A 367 9.64 7.82 -22.01
N LEU A 368 9.25 7.61 -20.75
CA LEU A 368 9.89 8.26 -19.60
C LEU A 368 11.35 7.81 -19.44
N MET A 369 11.65 6.52 -19.60
CA MET A 369 13.01 6.00 -19.50
C MET A 369 13.94 6.49 -20.62
N GLU A 370 13.41 6.74 -21.82
CA GLU A 370 14.21 7.26 -22.95
C GLU A 370 14.40 8.78 -22.88
N THR A 371 13.42 9.51 -22.34
CA THR A 371 13.41 10.99 -22.35
C THR A 371 14.11 11.59 -21.14
N ILE A 372 14.02 10.97 -19.96
CA ILE A 372 14.49 11.54 -18.69
C ILE A 372 15.82 10.88 -18.31
N PRO A 373 16.95 11.60 -18.36
CA PRO A 373 18.23 11.06 -17.93
C PRO A 373 18.24 10.79 -16.42
N ASP A 374 18.88 9.70 -16.02
CA ASP A 374 19.10 9.30 -14.62
C ASP A 374 17.82 9.18 -13.77
N ILE A 375 16.68 8.85 -14.40
CA ILE A 375 15.41 8.62 -13.71
C ILE A 375 15.58 7.65 -12.53
N CYS A 376 14.94 7.94 -11.40
CA CYS A 376 15.02 7.17 -10.15
C CYS A 376 16.37 7.19 -9.42
N ASN A 377 17.44 7.78 -9.97
CA ASN A 377 18.73 7.88 -9.30
C ASN A 377 18.88 9.17 -8.48
N LYS A 378 18.46 9.12 -7.21
CA LYS A 378 18.50 10.26 -6.27
C LYS A 378 19.88 10.92 -6.09
N SER A 379 20.98 10.25 -6.44
CA SER A 379 22.35 10.78 -6.28
C SER A 379 22.81 11.65 -7.45
N LEU A 380 22.28 11.41 -8.64
CA LEU A 380 22.61 12.14 -9.87
C LEU A 380 21.53 13.17 -10.20
N LEU A 381 20.29 12.93 -9.75
CA LEU A 381 19.19 13.87 -9.89
C LEU A 381 19.43 15.12 -9.05
N SER A 382 18.94 16.26 -9.55
CA SER A 382 18.86 17.47 -8.74
C SER A 382 17.96 17.22 -7.53
N PRO A 383 18.23 17.84 -6.36
CA PRO A 383 17.43 17.65 -5.15
C PRO A 383 15.94 17.98 -5.30
N GLU A 384 15.59 18.75 -6.33
CA GLU A 384 14.23 19.23 -6.63
C GLU A 384 13.51 18.36 -7.67
N SER A 385 14.19 17.36 -8.24
CA SER A 385 13.60 16.55 -9.29
C SER A 385 12.45 15.69 -8.73
N PRO A 386 11.26 15.72 -9.34
CA PRO A 386 10.13 14.89 -8.90
C PRO A 386 10.37 13.39 -9.19
N TRP A 387 11.37 13.07 -10.04
CA TRP A 387 11.61 11.74 -10.61
C TRP A 387 12.38 10.78 -9.68
N THR A 388 11.93 10.67 -8.42
CA THR A 388 12.62 9.91 -7.36
C THR A 388 12.22 8.44 -7.25
N CYS A 389 11.14 8.02 -7.91
CA CYS A 389 10.61 6.65 -8.00
C CYS A 389 10.62 5.86 -6.67
N PRO A 390 9.98 6.34 -5.60
CA PRO A 390 10.08 5.73 -4.28
C PRO A 390 9.51 4.30 -4.25
N GLY A 391 8.45 4.03 -5.02
CA GLY A 391 7.87 2.68 -5.13
C GLY A 391 8.81 1.67 -5.78
N ASP A 392 9.46 2.06 -6.88
CA ASP A 392 10.40 1.20 -7.61
C ASP A 392 11.68 0.96 -6.81
N HIS A 393 12.14 1.96 -6.06
CA HIS A 393 13.28 1.83 -5.14
C HIS A 393 13.01 0.76 -4.06
N VAL A 394 11.86 0.83 -3.38
CA VAL A 394 11.46 -0.19 -2.39
C VAL A 394 11.27 -1.56 -3.04
N PHE A 395 10.76 -1.61 -4.27
CA PHE A 395 10.60 -2.86 -5.02
C PHE A 395 11.96 -3.50 -5.37
N TYR A 396 12.94 -2.68 -5.77
CA TYR A 396 14.31 -3.09 -6.02
C TYR A 396 15.01 -3.58 -4.74
N ASP A 397 14.94 -2.81 -3.66
CA ASP A 397 15.55 -3.18 -2.37
C ASP A 397 14.96 -4.48 -1.81
N ALA A 398 13.64 -4.68 -1.94
CA ALA A 398 13.00 -5.94 -1.59
C ALA A 398 13.55 -7.13 -2.41
N SER A 399 13.83 -6.93 -3.70
CA SER A 399 14.42 -7.99 -4.54
C SER A 399 15.83 -8.39 -4.11
N VAL A 400 16.60 -7.44 -3.57
CA VAL A 400 17.95 -7.68 -3.05
C VAL A 400 17.88 -8.47 -1.75
N ILE A 401 16.99 -8.08 -0.85
CA ILE A 401 16.76 -8.76 0.45
C ILE A 401 16.28 -10.19 0.23
N TRP A 402 15.20 -10.38 -0.54
CA TRP A 402 14.52 -11.67 -0.66
C TRP A 402 15.04 -12.55 -1.79
N GLY A 403 15.50 -11.96 -2.88
CA GLY A 403 15.92 -12.69 -4.08
C GLY A 403 17.43 -12.89 -4.15
N LEU A 404 18.21 -11.81 -4.13
CA LEU A 404 19.67 -11.85 -4.29
C LEU A 404 20.36 -12.49 -3.08
N ILE A 405 20.25 -11.87 -1.90
CA ILE A 405 20.89 -12.38 -0.67
C ILE A 405 20.14 -13.64 -0.19
N GLY A 406 18.81 -13.55 -0.24
CA GLY A 406 17.88 -14.62 0.10
C GLY A 406 17.48 -14.63 1.58
N PRO A 407 16.27 -15.12 1.89
CA PRO A 407 15.75 -15.14 3.25
C PRO A 407 16.62 -15.96 4.21
N ARG A 408 17.33 -16.99 3.74
CA ARG A 408 18.22 -17.81 4.58
C ARG A 408 19.38 -17.01 5.21
N ARG A 409 19.90 -16.00 4.50
CA ARG A 409 21.04 -15.17 4.94
C ARG A 409 20.63 -13.87 5.63
N ILE A 410 19.34 -13.52 5.63
CA ILE A 410 18.83 -12.35 6.36
C ILE A 410 17.98 -12.77 7.56
N PHE A 411 16.98 -13.62 7.34
CA PHE A 411 16.01 -14.07 8.33
C PHE A 411 16.21 -15.52 8.75
N GLY A 412 17.09 -16.29 8.11
CA GLY A 412 17.34 -17.69 8.45
C GLY A 412 18.50 -17.85 9.44
N ASN A 413 18.98 -19.09 9.54
CA ASN A 413 20.04 -19.48 10.49
C ASN A 413 21.40 -18.79 10.23
N LEU A 414 21.59 -18.21 9.04
CA LEU A 414 22.81 -17.50 8.66
C LEU A 414 22.65 -15.98 8.78
N GLY A 415 21.47 -15.50 9.14
CA GLY A 415 21.12 -14.08 9.07
C GLY A 415 20.97 -13.39 10.42
N THR A 416 21.09 -12.07 10.37
CA THR A 416 21.00 -11.19 11.54
C THR A 416 19.59 -11.12 12.13
N TYR A 417 18.55 -11.31 11.32
CA TYR A 417 17.15 -11.03 11.67
C TYR A 417 16.30 -12.27 11.94
N ALA A 418 16.92 -13.37 12.41
CA ALA A 418 16.22 -14.65 12.58
C ALA A 418 15.00 -14.59 13.52
N ALA A 419 15.03 -13.74 14.54
CA ALA A 419 13.93 -13.59 15.50
C ALA A 419 12.65 -13.01 14.87
N ILE A 420 12.75 -12.34 13.71
CA ILE A 420 11.59 -11.74 13.05
C ILE A 420 10.60 -12.81 12.56
N ASN A 421 11.04 -14.04 12.29
CA ASN A 421 10.11 -15.13 11.93
C ASN A 421 9.10 -15.48 13.04
N TRP A 422 9.38 -15.16 14.31
CA TRP A 422 8.41 -15.36 15.40
C TRP A 422 7.12 -14.56 15.21
N PHE A 423 7.15 -13.51 14.39
CA PHE A 423 5.96 -12.75 14.05
C PHE A 423 4.92 -13.61 13.31
N PHE A 424 5.30 -14.66 12.57
CA PHE A 424 4.34 -15.60 12.00
C PHE A 424 3.46 -16.24 13.10
N LEU A 425 4.06 -16.60 14.23
CA LEU A 425 3.34 -17.17 15.36
C LEU A 425 2.46 -16.11 16.04
N VAL A 426 2.98 -14.91 16.27
CA VAL A 426 2.21 -13.78 16.83
C VAL A 426 0.97 -13.51 15.98
N GLY A 427 1.12 -13.49 14.67
CA GLY A 427 0.03 -13.32 13.72
C GLY A 427 -1.01 -14.45 13.77
N ALA A 428 -0.58 -15.71 13.90
CA ALA A 428 -1.51 -16.84 14.01
C ALA A 428 -2.31 -16.81 15.33
N VAL A 429 -1.66 -16.43 16.44
CA VAL A 429 -2.26 -16.41 17.77
C VAL A 429 -3.14 -15.17 17.99
N GLY A 430 -2.80 -14.02 17.40
CA GLY A 430 -3.53 -12.76 17.59
C GLY A 430 -5.05 -12.87 17.39
N PRO A 431 -5.54 -13.33 16.21
CA PRO A 431 -6.97 -13.52 15.97
C PRO A 431 -7.62 -14.54 16.91
N LEU A 432 -6.89 -15.58 17.36
CA LEU A 432 -7.38 -16.56 18.30
C LEU A 432 -7.72 -15.92 19.65
N LEU A 433 -6.87 -15.02 20.14
CA LEU A 433 -7.11 -14.30 21.39
C LEU A 433 -8.35 -13.42 21.30
N VAL A 434 -8.54 -12.69 20.20
CA VAL A 434 -9.76 -11.88 19.99
C VAL A 434 -11.00 -12.74 19.89
N TRP A 435 -10.91 -13.89 19.24
CA TRP A 435 -12.02 -14.82 19.12
C TRP A 435 -12.42 -15.42 20.48
N LEU A 436 -11.43 -15.79 21.31
CA LEU A 436 -11.68 -16.23 22.68
C LEU A 436 -12.29 -15.12 23.54
N ALA A 437 -11.78 -13.89 23.43
CA ALA A 437 -12.32 -12.73 24.12
C ALA A 437 -13.78 -12.44 23.72
N HIS A 438 -14.10 -12.55 22.43
CA HIS A 438 -15.48 -12.40 21.95
C HIS A 438 -16.40 -13.48 22.56
N ARG A 439 -15.94 -14.72 22.67
CA ARG A 439 -16.72 -15.80 23.29
C ARG A 439 -16.89 -15.63 24.80
N ALA A 440 -15.88 -15.12 25.49
CA ALA A 440 -15.93 -14.87 26.93
C ALA A 440 -16.83 -13.68 27.28
N PHE A 441 -16.87 -12.65 26.42
CA PHE A 441 -17.63 -11.42 26.64
C PHE A 441 -18.64 -11.16 25.51
N PRO A 442 -19.72 -11.96 25.41
CA PRO A 442 -20.71 -11.82 24.33
C PRO A 442 -21.43 -10.45 24.35
N ASP A 443 -21.55 -9.81 25.51
CA ASP A 443 -22.23 -8.52 25.69
C ASP A 443 -21.46 -7.33 25.07
N LYS A 444 -20.20 -7.54 24.66
CA LYS A 444 -19.31 -6.48 24.14
C LYS A 444 -19.14 -6.59 22.63
N GLU A 445 -20.11 -6.07 21.88
CA GLU A 445 -20.12 -6.12 20.41
C GLU A 445 -18.88 -5.49 19.73
N TRP A 446 -18.23 -4.51 20.38
CA TRP A 446 -17.04 -3.85 19.85
C TRP A 446 -15.84 -4.79 19.70
N ILE A 447 -15.75 -5.88 20.49
CA ILE A 447 -14.65 -6.87 20.39
C ILE A 447 -14.69 -7.57 19.04
N ARG A 448 -15.90 -7.78 18.48
CA ARG A 448 -16.07 -8.37 17.15
C ARG A 448 -15.57 -7.45 16.03
N LEU A 449 -15.47 -6.14 16.28
CA LEU A 449 -14.97 -5.16 15.32
C LEU A 449 -13.44 -5.09 15.30
N ILE A 450 -12.74 -5.78 16.20
CA ILE A 450 -11.28 -5.87 16.21
C ILE A 450 -10.85 -6.81 15.09
N ASN A 451 -10.24 -6.25 14.06
CA ASN A 451 -9.72 -7.00 12.93
C ASN A 451 -8.19 -7.06 13.03
N MET A 452 -7.70 -8.13 13.66
CA MET A 452 -6.27 -8.36 13.89
C MET A 452 -5.42 -8.30 12.63
N PRO A 453 -5.80 -8.89 11.48
CA PRO A 453 -5.07 -8.71 10.23
C PRO A 453 -4.81 -7.26 9.85
N ILE A 454 -5.80 -6.38 10.02
CA ILE A 454 -5.70 -4.96 9.64
C ILE A 454 -4.94 -4.16 10.69
N LEU A 455 -5.16 -4.48 11.97
CA LEU A 455 -4.46 -3.83 13.07
C LEU A 455 -2.97 -4.15 13.00
N ILE A 456 -2.62 -5.43 12.82
CA ILE A 456 -1.22 -5.84 12.68
C ILE A 456 -0.69 -5.27 11.38
N GLY A 457 -1.31 -5.54 10.22
CA GLY A 457 -0.85 -5.10 8.91
C GLY A 457 -1.04 -3.61 8.59
N ALA A 458 -1.26 -2.74 9.58
CA ALA A 458 -1.59 -1.34 9.34
C ALA A 458 -0.52 -0.61 8.52
N THR A 459 0.76 -0.83 8.83
CA THR A 459 1.91 -0.16 8.18
C THR A 459 2.39 -0.87 6.91
N GLY A 460 1.58 -1.76 6.31
CA GLY A 460 2.01 -2.59 5.18
C GLY A 460 2.48 -1.82 3.93
N ASP A 461 2.03 -0.58 3.74
CA ASP A 461 2.43 0.30 2.64
C ASP A 461 3.61 1.24 3.01
N MET A 462 4.15 1.14 4.23
CA MET A 462 5.30 1.91 4.71
C MET A 462 6.57 1.06 4.71
N PRO A 463 7.66 1.46 4.02
CA PRO A 463 7.75 2.46 2.94
C PRO A 463 7.12 1.93 1.62
N PRO A 464 6.80 2.79 0.63
CA PRO A 464 7.18 4.20 0.49
C PRO A 464 6.27 5.20 1.22
N ALA A 465 5.13 4.77 1.77
CA ALA A 465 4.30 5.65 2.59
C ALA A 465 5.06 6.11 3.83
N THR A 466 4.81 7.35 4.27
CA THR A 466 5.46 7.95 5.44
C THR A 466 4.46 8.20 6.57
N ALA A 467 4.96 8.63 7.72
CA ALA A 467 4.14 8.83 8.91
C ALA A 467 3.03 9.86 8.68
N VAL A 468 3.31 10.94 7.93
CA VAL A 468 2.33 11.99 7.66
C VAL A 468 1.13 11.51 6.84
N ASN A 469 1.34 10.55 5.92
CA ASN A 469 0.24 9.94 5.18
C ASN A 469 -0.73 9.25 6.14
N TYR A 470 -0.20 8.55 7.13
CA TYR A 470 -0.99 7.81 8.11
C TYR A 470 -1.67 8.72 9.13
N THR A 471 -0.94 9.66 9.75
CA THR A 471 -1.52 10.58 10.75
C THR A 471 -2.66 11.39 10.14
N THR A 472 -2.48 11.88 8.91
CA THR A 472 -3.49 12.67 8.21
C THR A 472 -4.68 11.82 7.76
N TRP A 473 -4.44 10.62 7.22
CA TRP A 473 -5.51 9.68 6.85
C TRP A 473 -6.39 9.30 8.05
N ILE A 474 -5.76 9.01 9.21
CA ILE A 474 -6.47 8.71 10.47
C ILE A 474 -7.29 9.93 10.92
N LEU A 475 -6.71 11.13 10.87
CA LEU A 475 -7.38 12.37 11.29
C LEU A 475 -8.62 12.65 10.43
N VAL A 476 -8.51 12.60 9.10
CA VAL A 476 -9.65 12.79 8.19
C VAL A 476 -10.69 11.68 8.37
N GLY A 477 -10.24 10.43 8.55
CA GLY A 477 -11.11 9.29 8.83
C GLY A 477 -11.89 9.42 10.14
N PHE A 478 -11.28 9.98 11.19
CA PHE A 478 -11.94 10.28 12.47
C PHE A 478 -12.92 11.44 12.35
N LEU A 479 -12.52 12.54 11.72
CA LEU A 479 -13.40 13.70 11.54
C LEU A 479 -14.64 13.32 10.73
N SER A 480 -14.48 12.61 9.60
CA SER A 480 -15.62 12.19 8.79
C SER A 480 -16.40 11.04 9.45
N GLY A 481 -15.71 9.93 9.75
CA GLY A 481 -16.33 8.65 10.13
C GLY A 481 -16.88 8.61 11.55
N TYR A 482 -16.35 9.42 12.47
CA TYR A 482 -16.82 9.49 13.85
C TYR A 482 -17.54 10.81 14.16
N VAL A 483 -16.89 11.96 13.95
CA VAL A 483 -17.44 13.27 14.35
C VAL A 483 -18.63 13.66 13.46
N VAL A 484 -18.42 13.82 12.16
CA VAL A 484 -19.47 14.26 11.24
C VAL A 484 -20.60 13.23 11.17
N TYR A 485 -20.28 11.93 11.18
CA TYR A 485 -21.30 10.89 11.24
C TYR A 485 -22.19 10.97 12.50
N ARG A 486 -21.63 11.33 13.66
CA ARG A 486 -22.38 11.42 14.94
C ARG A 486 -23.18 12.72 15.07
N TYR A 487 -22.62 13.86 14.67
CA TYR A 487 -23.26 15.17 14.84
C TYR A 487 -24.12 15.61 13.65
N ARG A 488 -23.82 15.14 12.43
CA ARG A 488 -24.48 15.54 11.18
C ARG A 488 -24.74 14.34 10.26
N ARG A 489 -25.43 13.33 10.78
CA ARG A 489 -25.64 12.04 10.11
C ARG A 489 -26.28 12.14 8.72
N ASP A 490 -27.27 13.02 8.55
CA ASP A 490 -27.99 13.15 7.28
C ASP A 490 -27.13 13.80 6.20
N TRP A 491 -26.29 14.77 6.59
CA TRP A 491 -25.31 15.36 5.69
C TRP A 491 -24.27 14.34 5.25
N TRP A 492 -23.73 13.56 6.21
CA TRP A 492 -22.72 12.54 5.94
C TRP A 492 -23.23 11.50 4.94
N LYS A 493 -24.41 10.92 5.17
CA LYS A 493 -24.99 9.90 4.28
C LYS A 493 -25.20 10.40 2.85
N ARG A 494 -25.53 11.68 2.68
CA ARG A 494 -25.84 12.27 1.37
C ARG A 494 -24.60 12.70 0.60
N HIS A 495 -23.62 13.29 1.28
CA HIS A 495 -22.50 14.00 0.65
C HIS A 495 -21.13 13.35 0.83
N ASN A 496 -20.89 12.54 1.86
CA ASN A 496 -19.54 12.06 2.19
C ASN A 496 -18.86 11.32 1.02
N TYR A 497 -19.58 10.40 0.37
CA TYR A 497 -19.06 9.65 -0.77
C TYR A 497 -18.92 10.52 -2.03
N VAL A 498 -19.80 11.49 -2.22
CA VAL A 498 -19.71 12.45 -3.33
C VAL A 498 -18.50 13.37 -3.14
N LEU A 499 -18.25 13.81 -1.89
CA LEU A 499 -17.09 14.61 -1.52
C LEU A 499 -15.79 13.85 -1.83
N SER A 500 -15.70 12.58 -1.44
CA SER A 500 -14.54 11.75 -1.79
C SER A 500 -14.27 11.73 -3.30
N GLY A 501 -15.29 11.43 -4.10
CA GLY A 501 -15.12 11.40 -5.56
C GLY A 501 -14.77 12.76 -6.16
N ALA A 502 -15.27 13.85 -5.59
CA ALA A 502 -14.94 15.21 -6.03
C ALA A 502 -13.49 15.60 -5.71
N LEU A 503 -13.01 15.24 -4.53
CA LEU A 503 -11.62 15.49 -4.11
C LEU A 503 -10.64 14.66 -4.96
N ASP A 504 -10.93 13.38 -5.17
CA ASP A 504 -10.13 12.48 -6.02
C ASP A 504 -10.03 13.01 -7.46
N ALA A 505 -11.18 13.43 -8.04
CA ALA A 505 -11.21 13.97 -9.39
C ALA A 505 -10.48 15.31 -9.49
N GLY A 506 -10.75 16.26 -8.59
CA GLY A 506 -10.13 17.59 -8.61
C GLY A 506 -8.61 17.52 -8.49
N LEU A 507 -8.11 16.64 -7.60
CA LEU A 507 -6.69 16.31 -7.48
C LEU A 507 -6.12 15.78 -8.80
N ALA A 508 -6.73 14.74 -9.38
CA ALA A 508 -6.21 14.10 -10.58
C ALA A 508 -6.10 15.05 -11.78
N PHE A 509 -7.14 15.87 -12.04
CA PHE A 509 -7.10 16.83 -13.14
C PHE A 509 -6.08 17.95 -12.93
N MET A 510 -5.95 18.45 -11.70
CA MET A 510 -4.97 19.50 -11.40
C MET A 510 -3.53 18.95 -11.46
N ALA A 511 -3.29 17.74 -10.97
CA ALA A 511 -1.97 17.10 -11.05
C ALA A 511 -1.51 16.92 -12.50
N VAL A 512 -2.39 16.47 -13.40
CA VAL A 512 -2.08 16.37 -14.84
C VAL A 512 -1.79 17.74 -15.44
N LEU A 513 -2.52 18.77 -15.04
CA LEU A 513 -2.28 20.14 -15.52
C LEU A 513 -0.93 20.68 -15.04
N ILE A 514 -0.57 20.49 -13.77
CA ILE A 514 0.75 20.87 -13.23
C ILE A 514 1.86 20.14 -13.98
N TYR A 515 1.70 18.82 -14.19
CA TYR A 515 2.66 18.02 -14.92
C TYR A 515 2.92 18.57 -16.34
N LEU A 516 1.85 18.75 -17.12
CA LEU A 516 1.95 19.19 -18.53
C LEU A 516 2.43 20.63 -18.67
N CYS A 517 2.06 21.53 -17.76
CA CYS A 517 2.37 22.96 -17.90
C CYS A 517 3.69 23.38 -17.22
N LEU A 518 4.16 22.65 -16.20
CA LEU A 518 5.26 23.09 -15.34
C LEU A 518 6.37 22.04 -15.24
N GLU A 519 6.04 20.80 -14.84
CA GLU A 519 7.05 19.77 -14.61
C GLU A 519 7.74 19.32 -15.90
N LEU A 520 7.01 19.25 -17.02
CA LEU A 520 7.56 18.86 -18.32
C LEU A 520 8.60 19.86 -18.85
N GLU A 521 8.43 21.14 -18.54
CA GLU A 521 9.35 22.24 -18.90
C GLU A 521 10.41 22.48 -17.81
N ASN A 522 10.49 21.63 -16.77
CA ASN A 522 11.38 21.76 -15.62
C ASN A 522 11.32 23.14 -14.91
N VAL A 523 10.13 23.77 -14.89
CA VAL A 523 9.94 25.04 -14.19
C VAL A 523 9.73 24.76 -12.71
N SER A 524 10.76 24.99 -11.88
CA SER A 524 10.65 24.86 -10.41
C SER A 524 10.68 26.23 -9.71
N LEU A 525 9.88 26.37 -8.65
CA LEU A 525 9.85 27.57 -7.81
C LEU A 525 10.68 27.34 -6.54
N ARG A 526 11.74 28.13 -6.36
CA ARG A 526 12.65 28.03 -5.20
C ARG A 526 12.32 29.05 -4.12
N TRP A 527 11.78 28.58 -3.00
CA TRP A 527 11.59 29.37 -1.79
C TRP A 527 11.26 28.48 -0.59
N TRP A 528 11.22 29.06 0.61
CA TRP A 528 11.02 28.31 1.86
C TRP A 528 9.75 27.44 1.90
N GLY A 529 8.68 27.84 1.20
CA GLY A 529 7.44 27.08 1.15
C GLY A 529 7.51 25.78 0.35
N ASN A 530 8.59 25.58 -0.42
CA ASN A 530 8.84 24.39 -1.23
C ASN A 530 9.91 23.45 -0.65
N GLU A 531 10.45 23.75 0.53
CA GLU A 531 11.26 22.79 1.28
C GLU A 531 10.35 21.72 1.90
N LEU A 532 10.50 20.47 1.44
CA LEU A 532 9.73 19.33 1.95
C LEU A 532 10.12 19.03 3.41
N ASP A 533 9.12 18.97 4.30
CA ASP A 533 9.20 18.61 5.73
C ASP A 533 10.00 19.55 6.66
N GLY A 534 11.07 20.19 6.17
CA GLY A 534 11.88 21.15 6.95
C GLY A 534 12.66 20.52 8.12
N CYS A 535 12.94 19.21 8.06
CA CYS A 535 13.58 18.43 9.13
C CYS A 535 14.88 17.74 8.63
N PRO A 536 15.98 18.47 8.38
CA PRO A 536 17.19 17.89 7.78
C PRO A 536 17.89 16.84 8.66
N LEU A 537 17.78 16.95 9.99
CA LEU A 537 18.44 16.06 10.96
C LEU A 537 17.63 14.80 11.28
N ALA A 538 16.40 14.67 10.78
CA ALA A 538 15.54 13.51 11.07
C ALA A 538 16.13 12.19 10.55
N SER A 539 16.88 12.25 9.46
CA SER A 539 17.54 11.08 8.88
C SER A 539 18.89 10.74 9.55
N CYS A 540 19.36 11.54 10.51
CA CYS A 540 20.67 11.34 11.09
C CYS A 540 20.72 10.14 12.06
N PRO A 541 21.76 9.29 11.99
CA PRO A 541 21.96 8.24 12.98
C PRO A 541 22.39 8.83 14.33
N THR A 542 22.17 8.07 15.41
CA THR A 542 22.50 8.52 16.79
C THR A 542 23.59 7.68 17.46
N ALA A 543 24.25 6.76 16.73
CA ALA A 543 25.35 5.98 17.26
C ALA A 543 26.65 6.82 17.32
N PRO A 544 27.45 6.70 18.40
CA PRO A 544 28.72 7.40 18.51
C PRO A 544 29.71 6.91 17.44
N GLY A 545 30.44 7.84 16.81
CA GLY A 545 31.46 7.53 15.80
C GLY A 545 30.94 7.19 14.39
N VAL A 546 29.64 7.19 14.15
CA VAL A 546 29.07 7.05 12.79
C VAL A 546 29.10 8.41 12.09
N VAL A 547 29.77 8.48 10.94
CA VAL A 547 29.90 9.70 10.14
C VAL A 547 29.02 9.59 8.90
N VAL A 548 27.96 10.38 8.84
CA VAL A 548 27.09 10.52 7.67
C VAL A 548 27.13 11.97 7.22
N GLU A 549 27.23 12.20 5.91
CA GLU A 549 27.26 13.54 5.34
C GLU A 549 26.00 14.35 5.73
N GLY A 550 26.19 15.60 6.17
CA GLY A 550 25.09 16.46 6.63
C GLY A 550 24.64 16.24 8.08
N CYS A 551 25.18 15.25 8.79
CA CYS A 551 24.82 14.94 10.18
C CYS A 551 25.92 15.31 11.19
N PRO A 552 25.56 15.80 12.39
CA PRO A 552 26.52 16.04 13.45
C PRO A 552 27.07 14.72 14.00
N VAL A 553 28.39 14.62 14.15
CA VAL A 553 29.04 13.43 14.72
C VAL A 553 28.89 13.46 16.24
N LEU A 554 28.20 12.46 16.79
CA LEU A 554 28.07 12.27 18.23
C LEU A 554 29.35 11.62 18.79
N ARG A 555 29.88 12.19 19.87
CA ARG A 555 31.08 11.71 20.57
C ARG A 555 30.76 10.64 21.60
#